data_AF-A0A847ISI8-F1
#
_entry.id   AF-A0A847ISI8-F1
#
_cell.length_a   1.000
_cell.length_b   1.000
_cell.length_c   1.000
_cell.angle_alpha   90.00
_cell.angle_beta   90.00
_cell.angle_gamma   90.00
#
_symmetry.space_group_name_H-M   'P 1'
#
loop_
_entity.id
_entity.type
_entity.pdbx_description
1 polymer ?
#
loop_
_entity_poly.entity_id
_entity_poly.type
_entity_poly.pdbx_seq_one_letter_code
_entity_poly.pdbx_strand_id
1 'polypeptide(L)'
;MGIDIYSLALDYPDTIIQVKASDLVEAARVFIEDLALVPEQETRGRKKTTETVEPDKPKTLLTKREVMKLLGVGETTLWRWATKYDYLHPVMIGGERRWRGKDISAIIEGDVTDYYGKPVWGR
;
A
#
# COMPACT_ATOMS: atom_id res chain seq x y z
N MET A 1 -27.83 -17.79 30.67
CA MET A 1 -27.21 -18.63 29.62
C MET A 1 -27.12 -17.77 28.37
N GLY A 2 -25.94 -17.24 28.06
CA GLY A 2 -25.70 -16.56 26.78
C GLY A 2 -25.45 -17.62 25.72
N ILE A 3 -26.03 -17.44 24.54
CA ILE A 3 -25.73 -18.30 23.39
C ILE A 3 -24.42 -17.78 22.79
N ASP A 4 -23.43 -18.66 22.64
CA ASP A 4 -22.20 -18.32 21.94
C ASP A 4 -22.45 -18.33 20.42
N ILE A 5 -22.65 -17.12 19.89
CA ILE A 5 -22.91 -16.89 18.47
C ILE A 5 -21.70 -17.28 17.62
N TYR A 6 -20.48 -17.18 18.17
CA TYR A 6 -19.26 -17.47 17.44
C TYR A 6 -19.13 -18.97 17.14
N SER A 7 -19.28 -19.81 18.17
CA SER A 7 -19.28 -21.27 17.98
C SER A 7 -20.42 -21.74 17.07
N LEU A 8 -21.62 -21.17 17.23
CA LEU A 8 -22.77 -21.52 16.39
C LEU A 8 -22.52 -21.21 14.91
N ALA A 9 -21.87 -20.08 14.60
CA ALA A 9 -21.52 -19.71 13.24
C ALA A 9 -20.43 -20.59 12.63
N LEU A 10 -19.52 -21.14 13.45
CA LEU A 10 -18.49 -22.09 12.99
C LEU A 10 -19.07 -23.46 12.69
N ASP A 11 -19.94 -23.98 13.55
CA ASP A 11 -20.53 -25.30 13.41
C ASP A 11 -21.60 -25.35 12.31
N TYR A 12 -22.29 -24.23 12.06
CA TYR A 12 -23.37 -24.13 11.08
C TYR A 12 -23.27 -22.84 10.26
N PRO A 13 -22.40 -22.79 9.23
CA PRO A 13 -22.09 -21.57 8.48
C PRO A 13 -23.27 -20.99 7.69
N ASP A 14 -24.26 -21.82 7.33
CA ASP A 14 -25.45 -21.38 6.59
C ASP A 14 -26.58 -20.87 7.50
N THR A 15 -26.33 -20.72 8.80
CA THR A 15 -27.34 -20.28 9.78
C THR A 15 -27.65 -18.79 9.62
N ILE A 16 -28.93 -18.46 9.51
CA ILE A 16 -29.41 -17.07 9.52
C ILE A 16 -29.75 -16.68 10.96
N ILE A 17 -29.01 -15.70 11.49
CA ILE A 17 -29.21 -15.19 12.85
C ILE A 17 -29.81 -13.79 12.78
N GLN A 18 -30.96 -13.59 13.41
CA GLN A 18 -31.54 -12.27 13.57
C GLN A 18 -30.92 -11.55 14.77
N VAL A 19 -30.25 -10.43 14.51
CA VAL A 19 -29.63 -9.58 15.54
C VAL A 19 -30.19 -8.16 15.47
N LYS A 20 -30.23 -7.45 16.59
CA LYS A 20 -30.59 -6.03 16.60
C LYS A 20 -29.46 -5.21 15.98
N ALA A 21 -29.82 -4.16 15.27
CA ALA A 21 -28.84 -3.24 14.67
C ALA A 21 -27.95 -2.55 15.73
N SER A 22 -28.47 -2.29 16.93
CA SER A 22 -27.70 -1.72 18.05
C SER A 22 -26.52 -2.62 18.43
N ASP A 23 -26.78 -3.90 18.55
CA ASP A 23 -25.85 -4.89 19.07
C ASP A 23 -24.76 -5.17 18.01
N LEU A 24 -25.13 -5.11 16.72
CA LEU A 24 -24.18 -5.19 15.61
C LEU A 24 -23.21 -4.00 15.59
N VAL A 25 -23.70 -2.78 15.88
CA VAL A 25 -22.85 -1.58 15.96
C VAL A 25 -21.92 -1.65 17.17
N GLU A 26 -22.41 -2.13 18.31
CA GLU A 26 -21.60 -2.32 19.51
C GLU A 26 -20.47 -3.32 19.28
N ALA A 27 -20.78 -4.49 18.70
CA ALA A 27 -19.77 -5.47 18.31
C ALA A 27 -18.73 -4.87 17.36
N ALA A 28 -19.17 -4.13 16.33
CA ALA A 28 -18.26 -3.47 15.39
C ALA A 28 -17.30 -2.47 16.07
N ARG A 29 -17.75 -1.75 17.11
CA ARG A 29 -16.90 -0.81 17.86
C ARG A 29 -15.84 -1.55 18.66
N VAL A 30 -16.21 -2.62 19.36
CA VAL A 30 -15.26 -3.46 20.11
C VAL A 30 -14.18 -4.01 19.18
N PHE A 31 -14.55 -4.50 17.99
CA PHE A 31 -13.57 -4.96 16.99
C PHE A 31 -12.63 -3.85 16.51
N ILE A 32 -13.11 -2.62 16.37
CA ILE A 32 -12.27 -1.48 15.96
C ILE A 32 -11.28 -1.10 17.07
N GLU A 33 -11.69 -1.18 18.34
CA GLU A 33 -10.81 -0.92 19.48
C GLU A 33 -9.71 -1.98 19.60
N ASP A 34 -10.05 -3.26 19.41
CA ASP A 34 -9.07 -4.35 19.35
C ASP A 34 -8.09 -4.20 18.18
N LEU A 35 -8.58 -3.74 17.02
CA LEU A 35 -7.74 -3.46 15.85
C LEU A 35 -6.88 -2.21 16.01
N ALA A 36 -7.29 -1.23 16.84
CA ALA A 36 -6.49 -0.03 17.11
C ALA A 36 -5.22 -0.33 17.90
N LEU A 37 -5.14 -1.51 18.56
CA LEU A 37 -3.95 -2.00 19.25
C LEU A 37 -3.00 -2.81 18.35
N VAL A 38 -3.39 -3.08 17.10
CA VAL A 38 -2.57 -3.79 16.10
C VAL A 38 -2.21 -2.83 14.97
N PRO A 39 -0.92 -2.50 14.74
CA PRO A 39 -0.55 -1.65 13.62
C PRO A 39 -0.84 -2.38 12.30
N GLU A 40 -1.90 -1.93 11.65
CA GLU A 40 -2.13 -1.91 10.20
C GLU A 40 -1.53 -3.09 9.41
N GLN A 41 -2.22 -4.23 9.46
CA GLN A 41 -2.14 -5.25 8.43
C GLN A 41 -3.49 -5.30 7.69
N GLU A 42 -3.47 -4.73 6.48
CA GLU A 42 -4.36 -5.03 5.36
C GLU A 42 -5.87 -5.08 5.62
N THR A 43 -6.58 -4.01 5.25
CA THR A 43 -7.87 -4.19 4.58
C THR A 43 -8.13 -3.10 3.55
N ARG A 44 -8.05 -3.58 2.31
CA ARG A 44 -8.69 -3.10 1.08
C ARG A 44 -9.93 -2.23 1.33
N GLY A 45 -9.87 -1.00 0.82
CA GLY A 45 -11.05 -0.21 0.47
C GLY A 45 -11.39 0.91 1.45
N ARG A 46 -11.17 2.14 0.95
CA ARG A 46 -11.83 3.40 1.36
C ARG A 46 -11.22 4.13 2.56
N LYS A 47 -10.34 5.10 2.28
CA LYS A 47 -10.24 6.37 3.03
C LYS A 47 -9.93 7.49 2.01
N LYS A 48 -10.92 8.30 1.64
CA LYS A 48 -11.32 9.58 2.27
C LYS A 48 -10.15 10.56 2.33
N THR A 49 -10.16 11.47 1.37
CA THR A 49 -9.38 12.71 1.28
C THR A 49 -9.47 13.50 2.58
N THR A 50 -8.34 13.71 3.26
CA THR A 50 -8.08 14.95 3.99
C THR A 50 -6.58 15.16 4.02
N GLU A 51 -6.19 16.31 3.47
CA GLU A 51 -4.83 16.83 3.37
C GLU A 51 -4.35 17.24 4.76
N THR A 52 -3.17 16.77 5.19
CA THR A 52 -2.19 17.56 5.95
C THR A 52 -0.86 16.79 6.11
N VAL A 53 0.20 17.39 5.56
CA VAL A 53 1.57 17.51 6.10
C VAL A 53 2.30 16.21 6.55
N GLU A 54 3.21 15.76 5.68
CA GLU A 54 4.55 15.13 5.85
C GLU A 54 5.04 14.58 7.23
N PRO A 55 6.02 13.64 7.29
CA PRO A 55 6.49 12.64 6.32
C PRO A 55 6.75 11.27 7.01
N ASP A 56 5.88 10.30 6.83
CA ASP A 56 6.24 8.90 7.00
C ASP A 56 5.62 8.18 5.82
N LYS A 57 6.43 7.87 4.80
CA LYS A 57 5.94 7.48 3.46
C LYS A 57 5.62 5.99 3.42
N PRO A 58 4.35 5.54 3.39
CA PRO A 58 4.05 4.18 2.98
C PRO A 58 3.62 4.23 1.52
N LYS A 59 4.47 3.72 0.63
CA LYS A 59 4.05 3.25 -0.71
C LYS A 59 3.40 4.30 -1.63
N THR A 60 3.87 5.56 -1.62
CA THR A 60 3.39 6.56 -2.59
C THR A 60 4.00 6.32 -3.98
N LEU A 61 3.13 6.14 -4.97
CA LEU A 61 3.52 6.16 -6.37
C LEU A 61 3.79 7.60 -6.80
N LEU A 62 5.07 7.90 -7.04
CA LEU A 62 5.55 9.21 -7.38
C LEU A 62 5.31 9.54 -8.86
N THR A 63 4.91 10.78 -9.10
CA THR A 63 4.81 11.37 -10.43
C THR A 63 6.20 11.70 -10.97
N LYS A 64 6.31 11.79 -12.29
CA LYS A 64 7.53 12.18 -12.99
C LYS A 64 8.20 13.44 -12.41
N ARG A 65 7.41 14.47 -12.11
CA ARG A 65 7.91 15.74 -11.55
C ARG A 65 8.53 15.55 -10.17
N GLU A 66 7.92 14.73 -9.33
CA GLU A 66 8.45 14.45 -7.99
C GLU A 66 9.75 13.65 -8.09
N VAL A 67 9.82 12.64 -8.96
CA VAL A 67 11.04 11.86 -9.16
C VAL A 67 12.20 12.72 -9.66
N MET A 68 11.94 13.61 -10.63
CA MET A 68 12.95 14.54 -11.12
C MET A 68 13.46 15.47 -10.01
N LYS A 69 12.57 15.96 -9.14
CA LYS A 69 12.94 16.81 -8.01
C LYS A 69 13.76 16.05 -6.96
N LEU A 70 13.41 14.80 -6.69
CA LEU A 70 14.09 13.96 -5.70
C LEU A 70 15.48 13.52 -6.16
N LEU A 71 15.62 13.10 -7.41
CA LEU A 71 16.87 12.58 -7.97
C LEU A 71 17.74 13.65 -8.63
N GLY A 72 17.21 14.87 -8.86
CA GLY A 72 17.93 15.94 -9.55
C GLY A 72 18.24 15.64 -11.03
N VAL A 73 17.52 14.69 -11.64
CA VAL A 73 17.76 14.25 -13.02
C VAL A 73 16.73 14.82 -13.99
N GLY A 74 17.12 14.97 -15.25
CA GLY A 74 16.24 15.39 -16.33
C GLY A 74 15.26 14.30 -16.77
N GLU A 75 14.17 14.72 -17.41
CA GLU A 75 13.14 13.84 -17.98
C GLU A 75 13.70 12.79 -18.93
N THR A 76 14.64 13.18 -19.79
CA THR A 76 15.24 12.31 -20.80
C THR A 76 16.06 11.19 -20.16
N THR A 77 16.73 11.49 -19.03
CA THR A 77 17.46 10.51 -18.23
C THR A 77 16.48 9.50 -17.62
N LEU A 78 15.39 9.98 -17.03
CA LEU A 78 14.36 9.13 -16.43
C LEU A 78 13.70 8.20 -17.47
N TRP A 79 13.44 8.71 -18.66
CA TRP A 79 12.91 7.91 -19.76
C TRP A 79 13.90 6.84 -20.24
N ARG A 80 15.19 7.20 -20.38
CA ARG A 80 16.24 6.23 -20.74
C ARG A 80 16.38 5.12 -19.71
N TRP A 81 16.31 5.45 -18.42
CA TRP A 81 16.35 4.46 -17.34
C TRP A 81 15.17 3.48 -17.40
N ALA A 82 13.99 3.98 -17.74
CA ALA A 82 12.79 3.16 -17.88
C ALA A 82 12.71 2.35 -19.17
N THR A 83 13.25 2.84 -20.28
CA THR A 83 13.05 2.22 -21.60
C THR A 83 14.28 1.51 -22.15
N LYS A 84 15.49 1.94 -21.74
CA LYS A 84 16.75 1.46 -22.35
C LYS A 84 17.62 0.65 -21.40
N TYR A 85 17.67 1.04 -20.13
CA TYR A 85 18.66 0.49 -19.18
C TYR A 85 18.06 -0.46 -18.13
N ASP A 86 16.75 -0.74 -18.20
CA ASP A 86 16.01 -1.57 -17.23
C ASP A 86 16.33 -1.21 -15.76
N TYR A 87 16.62 0.08 -15.53
CA TYR A 87 17.21 0.59 -14.31
C TYR A 87 16.13 1.07 -13.33
N LEU A 88 15.01 1.54 -13.89
CA LEU A 88 13.92 2.09 -13.11
C LEU A 88 12.60 1.73 -13.75
N HIS A 89 11.76 0.99 -13.02
CA HIS A 89 10.56 0.37 -13.58
C HIS A 89 9.30 1.20 -13.27
N PRO A 90 8.79 2.02 -14.21
CA PRO A 90 7.55 2.73 -14.01
C PRO A 90 6.35 1.77 -14.06
N VAL A 91 5.37 2.02 -13.21
CA VAL A 91 4.04 1.44 -13.26
C VAL A 91 3.16 2.32 -14.14
N MET A 92 2.52 1.72 -15.14
CA MET A 92 1.56 2.42 -16.00
C MET A 92 0.19 2.48 -15.32
N ILE A 93 -0.33 3.69 -15.11
CA ILE A 93 -1.66 3.93 -14.54
C ILE A 93 -2.38 4.94 -15.44
N GLY A 94 -3.46 4.52 -16.11
CA GLY A 94 -4.26 5.41 -16.95
C GLY A 94 -3.49 6.07 -18.10
N GLY A 95 -2.41 5.44 -18.58
CA GLY A 95 -1.52 6.00 -19.61
C GLY A 95 -0.39 6.88 -19.07
N GLU A 96 -0.37 7.17 -17.77
CA GLU A 96 0.71 7.92 -17.13
C GLU A 96 1.72 6.98 -16.43
N ARG A 97 3.00 7.32 -16.49
CA ARG A 97 4.07 6.61 -15.78
C ARG A 97 4.15 7.08 -14.34
N ARG A 98 4.14 6.13 -13.41
CA ARG A 98 4.32 6.35 -11.97
C ARG A 98 5.47 5.51 -11.43
N TRP A 99 6.19 6.00 -10.45
CA TRP A 99 7.36 5.32 -9.90
C TRP A 99 7.14 4.95 -8.44
N ARG A 100 7.57 3.76 -8.03
CA ARG A 100 7.50 3.37 -6.63
C ARG A 100 8.56 4.11 -5.82
N GLY A 101 8.15 4.66 -4.68
CA GLY A 101 9.08 5.28 -3.74
C GLY A 101 10.20 4.33 -3.29
N LYS A 102 9.92 3.02 -3.18
CA LYS A 102 10.93 1.99 -2.87
C LYS A 102 12.05 1.97 -3.92
N ASP A 103 11.69 1.92 -5.20
CA ASP A 103 12.65 1.84 -6.31
C ASP A 103 13.50 3.13 -6.38
N ILE A 104 12.91 4.29 -6.05
CA ILE A 104 13.64 5.56 -6.00
C ILE A 104 14.57 5.63 -4.77
N SER A 105 14.14 5.09 -3.64
CA SER A 105 14.98 5.03 -2.44
C SER A 105 16.17 4.11 -2.66
N ALA A 106 15.96 2.95 -3.31
CA ALA A 106 17.02 2.03 -3.72
C ALA A 106 18.03 2.70 -4.68
N ILE A 107 17.58 3.59 -5.57
CA ILE A 107 18.49 4.39 -6.42
C ILE A 107 19.36 5.33 -5.59
N ILE A 108 18.78 5.97 -4.57
CA ILE A 108 19.51 6.90 -3.69
C ILE A 108 20.51 6.14 -2.81
N GLU A 109 20.12 4.97 -2.31
CA GLU A 109 20.94 4.10 -1.46
C GLU A 109 22.00 3.31 -2.25
N GLY A 110 21.84 3.16 -3.56
CA GLY A 110 22.75 2.44 -4.44
C GLY A 110 22.42 0.95 -4.61
N ASP A 111 21.38 0.45 -3.95
CA ASP A 111 20.92 -0.95 -3.99
C ASP A 111 19.94 -1.21 -5.14
N VAL A 112 20.24 -0.69 -6.34
CA VAL A 112 19.34 -0.83 -7.49
C VAL A 112 19.34 -2.24 -8.00
N THR A 113 18.16 -2.87 -8.03
CA THR A 113 17.96 -4.20 -8.60
C THR A 113 17.28 -4.14 -9.96
N ASP A 114 17.67 -5.05 -10.85
CA ASP A 114 16.96 -5.35 -12.10
C ASP A 114 15.59 -5.99 -11.82
N TYR A 115 14.86 -6.28 -12.89
CA TYR A 115 13.55 -6.94 -12.81
C TYR A 115 13.59 -8.32 -12.11
N TYR A 116 14.73 -9.00 -12.12
CA TYR A 116 14.95 -10.33 -11.53
C TYR A 116 15.55 -10.27 -10.12
N GLY A 117 15.68 -9.07 -9.53
CA GLY A 117 16.24 -8.87 -8.20
C GLY A 117 17.77 -8.96 -8.15
N LYS A 118 18.47 -8.88 -9.28
CA LYS A 118 19.94 -8.81 -9.34
C LYS A 118 20.40 -7.36 -9.25
N PRO A 119 21.48 -7.04 -8.51
CA PRO A 119 22.00 -5.69 -8.46
C PRO A 119 22.48 -5.23 -9.85
N VAL A 120 22.06 -4.04 -10.29
CA VAL A 120 22.50 -3.44 -11.57
C VAL A 120 23.91 -2.86 -11.46
N TRP A 121 24.30 -2.43 -10.25
CA TRP A 121 25.64 -1.96 -9.91
C TRP A 121 26.07 -2.57 -8.57
N GLY A 122 27.26 -3.17 -8.53
CA GLY A 122 27.79 -3.85 -7.34
C GLY A 122 28.45 -5.17 -7.71
N ARG A 123 29.65 -5.39 -7.17
CA ARG A 123 30.58 -6.50 -7.43
C ARG A 123 30.04 -7.86 -6.98
#